data_AF-A0A7W9TYX9-F1
#
_entry.id   AF-A0A7W9TYX9-F1
#
_cell.length_a   1.000
_cell.length_b   1.000
_cell.length_c   1.000
_cell.angle_alpha   90.00
_cell.angle_beta   90.00
_cell.angle_gamma   90.00
#
_symmetry.space_group_name_H-M   'P 1'
#
loop_
_entity.id
_entity.type
_entity.pdbx_description
1 polymer ?
#
loop_
_entity_poly.entity_id
_entity_poly.type
_entity_poly.pdbx_seq_one_letter_code
_entity_poly.pdbx_strand_id
1 'polypeptide(L)'
;MKTRHIPLPAPPRPDDNDSSGFPDAAELAVLRAWYAGVAVRPAVERYLPSALGDGKSARGVLGRIRRRLVALARAAHRDDLATLLDHPAQERTQQAKAVAQAIEALRTTRPPEPQIADDIAQWFAPRAVRALQAYGITTLADLTVRIPRRRQWWKVVPGLGAANAQAIEAFFAAWPALTEKARALIVASRQSPIVPWESISLPNEVDGSEGTFRAPPATCTLDATNDYQAVQTWLALLESPATQRTYRKEAERLILWAIVERGRALSSLTTEDAIAYRAFLRHPSPRGRWVGPVRPRS
;
A
#
# COMPACT_ATOMS: atom_id res chain seq x y z
N MET A 1 -33.91 1.58 -3.13
CA MET A 1 -33.25 0.52 -3.93
C MET A 1 -32.27 -0.23 -3.05
N LYS A 2 -32.52 -1.52 -2.75
CA LYS A 2 -31.67 -2.34 -1.88
C LYS A 2 -30.43 -2.83 -2.66
N THR A 3 -29.28 -2.23 -2.43
CA THR A 3 -27.98 -2.70 -2.93
C THR A 3 -27.61 -4.02 -2.26
N ARG A 4 -27.55 -5.10 -3.04
CA ARG A 4 -27.09 -6.42 -2.57
C ARG A 4 -25.58 -6.32 -2.27
N HIS A 5 -25.22 -6.50 -1.00
CA HIS A 5 -23.84 -6.70 -0.58
C HIS A 5 -23.34 -8.06 -1.11
N ILE A 6 -22.30 -8.04 -1.94
CA ILE A 6 -21.51 -9.23 -2.25
C ILE A 6 -20.48 -9.35 -1.11
N PRO A 7 -20.50 -10.42 -0.29
CA PRO A 7 -19.50 -10.59 0.77
C PRO A 7 -18.16 -11.00 0.15
N LEU A 8 -17.07 -10.51 0.75
CA LEU A 8 -15.72 -11.01 0.55
C LEU A 8 -15.64 -12.50 0.95
N PRO A 9 -14.81 -13.33 0.30
CA PRO A 9 -14.60 -14.72 0.71
C PRO A 9 -13.94 -14.74 2.09
N ALA A 10 -14.56 -15.44 3.03
CA ALA A 10 -14.00 -15.69 4.35
C ALA A 10 -12.77 -16.62 4.26
N PRO A 11 -11.79 -16.53 5.17
CA PRO A 11 -10.76 -17.56 5.28
C PRO A 11 -11.40 -18.90 5.70
N PRO A 12 -10.90 -20.04 5.18
CA PRO A 12 -11.51 -21.34 5.43
C PRO A 12 -11.44 -21.70 6.91
N ARG A 13 -12.59 -22.06 7.50
CA ARG A 13 -12.66 -22.69 8.82
C ARG A 13 -12.23 -24.16 8.70
N PRO A 14 -11.59 -24.74 9.73
CA PRO A 14 -10.99 -26.09 9.61
C PRO A 14 -11.98 -27.25 9.44
N ASP A 15 -13.29 -27.04 9.58
CA ASP A 15 -14.25 -28.15 9.72
C ASP A 15 -15.37 -28.21 8.65
N ASP A 16 -15.32 -27.40 7.58
CA ASP A 16 -16.26 -27.53 6.45
C ASP A 16 -15.60 -28.34 5.32
N ASN A 17 -15.80 -29.66 5.35
CA ASN A 17 -15.23 -30.61 4.39
C ASN A 17 -15.96 -30.63 3.03
N ASP A 18 -16.24 -29.45 2.44
CA ASP A 18 -16.73 -29.37 1.07
C ASP A 18 -16.20 -28.11 0.35
N SER A 19 -15.19 -28.30 -0.50
CA SER A 19 -14.91 -27.51 -1.72
C SER A 19 -14.11 -26.17 -1.68
N SER A 20 -12.97 -26.09 -0.99
CA SER A 20 -12.01 -24.97 -1.14
C SER A 20 -11.03 -25.10 -2.34
N GLY A 21 -11.00 -26.25 -3.03
CA GLY A 21 -10.06 -26.54 -4.13
C GLY A 21 -10.55 -26.17 -5.54
N PHE A 22 -9.84 -26.62 -6.56
CA PHE A 22 -10.34 -26.66 -7.95
C PHE A 22 -11.51 -27.65 -8.08
N PRO A 23 -12.50 -27.46 -8.98
CA PRO A 23 -13.57 -28.43 -9.18
C PRO A 23 -13.04 -29.80 -9.59
N ASP A 24 -13.65 -30.87 -9.07
CA ASP A 24 -13.21 -32.23 -9.36
C ASP A 24 -13.59 -32.68 -10.79
N ALA A 25 -13.15 -33.88 -11.16
CA ALA A 25 -13.39 -34.41 -12.51
C ALA A 25 -14.89 -34.58 -12.82
N ALA A 26 -15.73 -34.90 -11.84
CA ALA A 26 -17.16 -35.12 -11.99
C ALA A 26 -17.92 -33.78 -12.12
N GLU A 27 -17.55 -32.78 -11.32
CA GLU A 27 -18.02 -31.40 -11.44
C GLU A 27 -17.68 -30.81 -12.83
N LEU A 28 -16.46 -31.02 -13.31
CA LEU A 28 -16.05 -30.58 -14.65
C LEU A 28 -16.77 -31.36 -15.75
N ALA A 29 -17.10 -32.64 -15.55
CA ALA A 29 -17.89 -33.41 -16.51
C ALA A 29 -19.32 -32.89 -16.66
N VAL A 30 -19.98 -32.49 -15.55
CA VAL A 30 -21.28 -31.78 -15.60
C VAL A 30 -21.18 -30.52 -16.44
N LEU A 31 -20.13 -29.71 -16.19
CA LEU A 31 -19.93 -28.45 -16.89
C LEU A 31 -19.69 -28.66 -18.40
N ARG A 32 -18.85 -29.63 -18.77
CA ARG A 32 -18.59 -30.00 -20.18
C ARG A 32 -19.86 -30.48 -20.88
N ALA A 33 -20.65 -31.34 -20.24
CA ALA A 33 -21.91 -31.82 -20.80
C ALA A 33 -22.90 -30.66 -21.02
N TRP A 34 -22.99 -29.73 -20.07
CA TRP A 34 -23.83 -28.55 -20.21
C TRP A 34 -23.39 -27.64 -21.37
N TYR A 35 -22.08 -27.44 -21.55
CA TYR A 35 -21.51 -26.70 -22.68
C TYR A 35 -21.72 -27.40 -24.04
N ALA A 36 -21.77 -28.74 -24.04
CA ALA A 36 -22.09 -29.55 -25.22
C ALA A 36 -23.59 -29.53 -25.59
N GLY A 37 -24.42 -28.75 -24.87
CA GLY A 37 -25.84 -28.56 -25.17
C GLY A 37 -26.80 -29.38 -24.31
N VAL A 38 -26.31 -30.32 -23.50
CA VAL A 38 -27.13 -31.13 -22.60
C VAL A 38 -27.87 -30.24 -21.60
N ALA A 39 -29.11 -30.61 -21.27
CA ALA A 39 -29.87 -29.93 -20.22
C ALA A 39 -29.21 -30.15 -18.84
N VAL A 40 -29.34 -29.17 -17.95
CA VAL A 40 -28.62 -29.16 -16.66
C VAL A 40 -28.95 -30.38 -15.79
N ARG A 41 -30.23 -30.76 -15.71
CA ARG A 41 -30.68 -31.87 -14.86
C ARG A 41 -30.11 -33.22 -15.32
N PRO A 42 -30.25 -33.63 -16.60
CA PRO A 42 -29.61 -34.84 -17.10
C PRO A 42 -28.08 -34.87 -16.93
N ALA A 43 -27.41 -33.72 -17.10
CA ALA A 43 -25.97 -33.63 -16.89
C ALA A 43 -25.58 -33.91 -15.43
N VAL A 44 -26.30 -33.31 -14.47
CA VAL A 44 -26.05 -33.54 -13.04
C VAL A 44 -26.43 -34.96 -12.63
N GLU A 45 -27.57 -35.49 -13.08
CA GLU A 45 -27.98 -36.89 -12.78
C GLU A 45 -26.95 -37.91 -13.27
N ARG A 46 -26.30 -37.66 -14.42
CA ARG A 46 -25.32 -38.57 -15.00
C ARG A 46 -23.96 -38.55 -14.29
N TYR A 47 -23.46 -37.35 -13.94
CA TYR A 47 -22.09 -37.19 -13.47
C TYR A 47 -21.98 -36.86 -11.97
N LEU A 48 -23.03 -36.34 -11.35
CA LEU A 48 -23.11 -36.01 -9.92
C LEU A 48 -24.48 -36.41 -9.32
N PRO A 49 -24.87 -37.70 -9.36
CA PRO A 49 -26.18 -38.15 -8.89
C PRO A 49 -26.42 -37.87 -7.40
N SER A 50 -25.37 -38.01 -6.57
CA SER A 50 -25.43 -37.73 -5.12
C SER A 50 -25.59 -36.25 -4.78
N ALA A 51 -25.37 -35.34 -5.73
CA ALA A 51 -25.56 -33.90 -5.53
C ALA A 51 -27.04 -33.48 -5.63
N LEU A 52 -27.93 -34.40 -6.01
CA LEU A 52 -29.37 -34.21 -6.12
C LEU A 52 -30.08 -34.82 -4.91
N GLY A 53 -30.87 -34.01 -4.21
CA GLY A 53 -31.48 -34.37 -2.93
C GLY A 53 -31.50 -33.18 -1.96
N ASP A 54 -32.26 -33.29 -0.87
CA ASP A 54 -32.28 -32.30 0.23
C ASP A 54 -32.51 -30.84 -0.22
N GLY A 55 -33.45 -30.62 -1.14
CA GLY A 55 -33.78 -29.28 -1.66
C GLY A 55 -32.73 -28.66 -2.59
N LYS A 56 -31.66 -29.37 -2.94
CA LYS A 56 -30.63 -28.90 -3.89
C LYS A 56 -31.12 -29.07 -5.33
N SER A 57 -31.13 -27.98 -6.10
CA SER A 57 -31.52 -28.01 -7.52
C SER A 57 -30.31 -28.26 -8.44
N ALA A 58 -30.51 -29.00 -9.53
CA ALA A 58 -29.48 -29.19 -10.57
C ALA A 58 -28.93 -27.86 -11.12
N ARG A 59 -29.79 -26.84 -11.28
CA ARG A 59 -29.37 -25.47 -11.64
C ARG A 59 -28.49 -24.84 -10.57
N GLY A 60 -28.80 -25.07 -9.29
CA GLY A 60 -27.99 -24.63 -8.16
C GLY A 60 -26.60 -25.26 -8.14
N VAL A 61 -26.51 -26.56 -8.43
CA VAL A 61 -25.24 -27.30 -8.54
C VAL A 61 -24.36 -26.67 -9.63
N LEU A 62 -24.87 -26.57 -10.86
CA LEU A 62 -24.13 -25.94 -11.97
C LEU A 62 -23.71 -24.49 -11.64
N GLY A 63 -24.62 -23.72 -11.04
CA GLY A 63 -24.33 -22.35 -10.63
C GLY A 63 -23.21 -22.26 -9.59
N ARG A 64 -23.10 -23.21 -8.67
CA ARG A 64 -21.99 -23.28 -7.70
C ARG A 64 -20.67 -23.56 -8.40
N ILE A 65 -20.62 -24.56 -9.29
CA ILE A 65 -19.41 -24.91 -10.06
C ILE A 65 -18.90 -23.70 -10.86
N ARG A 66 -19.80 -23.01 -11.59
CA ARG A 66 -19.44 -21.81 -12.35
C ARG A 66 -18.92 -20.68 -11.46
N ARG A 67 -19.60 -20.36 -10.36
CA ARG A 67 -19.14 -19.33 -9.41
C ARG A 67 -17.79 -19.67 -8.79
N ARG A 68 -17.52 -20.96 -8.52
CA ARG A 68 -16.24 -21.44 -7.98
C ARG A 68 -15.10 -21.20 -8.98
N LEU A 69 -15.30 -21.53 -10.26
CA LEU A 69 -14.31 -21.23 -11.31
C LEU A 69 -14.06 -19.73 -11.48
N VAL A 70 -15.12 -18.89 -11.44
CA VAL A 70 -14.99 -17.43 -11.48
C VAL A 70 -14.21 -16.91 -10.26
N ALA A 71 -14.45 -17.45 -9.07
CA ALA A 71 -13.72 -17.08 -7.86
C ALA A 71 -12.23 -17.46 -7.95
N LEU A 72 -11.92 -18.64 -8.50
CA LEU A 72 -10.54 -19.07 -8.75
C LEU A 72 -9.83 -18.17 -9.78
N ALA A 73 -10.52 -17.78 -10.85
CA ALA A 73 -9.97 -16.85 -11.84
C ALA A 73 -9.65 -15.48 -11.23
N ARG A 74 -10.54 -14.95 -10.38
CA ARG A 74 -10.30 -13.69 -9.64
C ARG A 74 -9.14 -13.81 -8.65
N ALA A 75 -9.05 -14.93 -7.92
CA ALA A 75 -7.95 -15.18 -7.00
C ALA A 75 -6.59 -15.32 -7.73
N ALA A 76 -6.62 -15.74 -8.99
CA ALA A 76 -5.45 -15.78 -9.86
C ALA A 76 -5.19 -14.44 -10.61
N HIS A 77 -5.96 -13.38 -10.32
CA HIS A 77 -5.90 -12.08 -11.01
C HIS A 77 -6.10 -12.17 -12.53
N ARG A 78 -6.93 -13.12 -12.97
CA ARG A 78 -7.31 -13.34 -14.37
C ARG A 78 -8.75 -12.90 -14.60
N ASP A 79 -8.98 -11.59 -14.55
CA ASP A 79 -10.30 -10.98 -14.77
C ASP A 79 -10.84 -11.23 -16.19
N ASP A 80 -9.94 -11.45 -17.15
CA ASP A 80 -10.25 -11.91 -18.50
C ASP A 80 -10.96 -13.27 -18.46
N LEU A 81 -10.42 -14.23 -17.71
CA LEU A 81 -11.01 -15.56 -17.56
C LEU A 81 -12.26 -15.53 -16.68
N ALA A 82 -12.30 -14.67 -15.65
CA ALA A 82 -13.47 -14.50 -14.81
C ALA A 82 -14.67 -14.00 -15.62
N THR A 83 -14.46 -13.00 -16.46
CA THR A 83 -15.49 -12.45 -17.37
C THR A 83 -15.96 -13.52 -18.36
N LEU A 84 -15.03 -14.25 -18.96
CA LEU A 84 -15.34 -15.34 -19.91
C LEU A 84 -16.19 -16.43 -19.25
N LEU A 85 -15.91 -16.79 -18.00
CA LEU A 85 -16.64 -17.84 -17.25
C LEU A 85 -18.03 -17.39 -16.75
N ASP A 86 -18.25 -16.08 -16.63
CA ASP A 86 -19.52 -15.47 -16.16
C ASP A 86 -20.50 -15.13 -17.30
N HIS A 87 -20.23 -15.61 -18.52
CA HIS A 87 -21.06 -15.34 -19.70
C HIS A 87 -22.53 -15.82 -19.56
N PRO A 88 -23.48 -15.24 -20.32
CA PRO A 88 -24.89 -15.66 -20.30
C PRO A 88 -25.09 -17.12 -20.76
N ALA A 89 -26.06 -17.81 -20.16
CA ALA A 89 -26.34 -19.22 -20.46
C ALA A 89 -26.74 -19.49 -21.92
N GLN A 90 -27.25 -18.48 -22.65
CA GLN A 90 -27.60 -18.60 -24.06
C GLN A 90 -26.36 -18.79 -24.95
N GLU A 91 -25.22 -18.20 -24.57
CA GLU A 91 -23.98 -18.22 -25.36
C GLU A 91 -23.12 -19.47 -25.10
N ARG A 92 -23.61 -20.42 -24.27
CA ARG A 92 -22.82 -21.56 -23.80
C ARG A 92 -22.17 -22.37 -24.92
N THR A 93 -22.88 -22.67 -26.00
CA THR A 93 -22.34 -23.49 -27.09
C THR A 93 -21.25 -22.76 -27.86
N GLN A 94 -21.38 -21.44 -28.02
CA GLN A 94 -20.35 -20.60 -28.66
C GLN A 94 -19.09 -20.49 -27.79
N GLN A 95 -19.27 -20.32 -26.47
CA GLN A 95 -18.16 -20.14 -25.53
C GLN A 95 -17.48 -21.46 -25.10
N ALA A 96 -18.03 -22.63 -25.49
CA ALA A 96 -17.59 -23.94 -25.00
C ALA A 96 -16.07 -24.18 -25.16
N LYS A 97 -15.50 -23.85 -26.33
CA LYS A 97 -14.06 -24.03 -26.60
C LYS A 97 -13.20 -23.07 -25.76
N ALA A 98 -13.59 -21.80 -25.69
CA ALA A 98 -12.88 -20.79 -24.93
C ALA A 98 -12.91 -21.11 -23.42
N VAL A 99 -14.06 -21.56 -22.90
CA VAL A 99 -14.20 -21.96 -21.50
C VAL A 99 -13.37 -23.22 -21.19
N ALA A 100 -13.33 -24.21 -22.09
CA ALA A 100 -12.47 -25.37 -21.89
C ALA A 100 -10.98 -24.97 -21.79
N GLN A 101 -10.52 -24.06 -22.64
CA GLN A 101 -9.16 -23.50 -22.57
C GLN A 101 -8.93 -22.70 -21.27
N ALA A 102 -9.91 -21.91 -20.84
CA ALA A 102 -9.84 -21.15 -19.59
C ALA A 102 -9.70 -22.06 -18.37
N ILE A 103 -10.45 -23.17 -18.32
CA ILE A 103 -10.36 -24.16 -17.23
C ILE A 103 -8.96 -24.79 -17.19
N GLU A 104 -8.39 -25.16 -18.34
CA GLU A 104 -7.03 -25.72 -18.41
C GLU A 104 -5.96 -24.69 -18.01
N ALA A 105 -6.12 -23.43 -18.42
CA ALA A 105 -5.25 -22.35 -17.97
C ALA A 105 -5.33 -22.17 -16.45
N LEU A 106 -6.53 -22.14 -15.87
CA LEU A 106 -6.71 -22.02 -14.41
C LEU A 106 -6.14 -23.20 -13.63
N ARG A 107 -6.15 -24.41 -14.20
CA ARG A 107 -5.60 -25.61 -13.57
C ARG A 107 -4.08 -25.53 -13.34
N THR A 108 -3.38 -24.78 -14.19
CA THR A 108 -1.92 -24.64 -14.14
C THR A 108 -1.46 -23.28 -13.62
N THR A 109 -2.36 -22.29 -13.57
CA THR A 109 -2.07 -20.95 -13.05
C THR A 109 -1.91 -21.01 -11.54
N ARG A 110 -0.74 -20.65 -11.02
CA ARG A 110 -0.55 -20.40 -9.60
C ARG A 110 -1.10 -19.02 -9.24
N PRO A 111 -1.71 -18.84 -8.06
CA PRO A 111 -2.02 -17.51 -7.57
C PRO A 111 -0.72 -16.71 -7.49
N PRO A 112 -0.70 -15.45 -7.96
CA PRO A 112 0.49 -14.62 -7.82
C PRO A 112 0.84 -14.46 -6.34
N GLU A 113 2.13 -14.51 -6.02
CA GLU A 113 2.59 -14.19 -4.67
C GLU A 113 2.56 -12.66 -4.50
N PRO A 114 1.95 -12.13 -3.43
CA PRO A 114 1.89 -10.70 -3.23
C PRO A 114 3.29 -10.13 -3.00
N GLN A 115 3.53 -8.96 -3.59
CA GLN A 115 4.75 -8.19 -3.40
C GLN A 115 4.45 -6.91 -2.61
N ILE A 116 5.43 -6.45 -1.86
CA ILE A 116 5.34 -5.23 -1.04
C ILE A 116 4.96 -3.97 -1.85
N ALA A 117 5.34 -3.91 -3.13
CA ALA A 117 5.06 -2.79 -4.04
C ALA A 117 3.70 -2.88 -4.73
N ASP A 118 2.96 -3.98 -4.52
CA ASP A 118 1.67 -4.16 -5.19
C ASP A 118 0.66 -3.13 -4.72
N ASP A 119 -0.16 -2.67 -5.67
CA ASP A 119 -1.31 -1.81 -5.39
C ASP A 119 -2.34 -2.58 -4.58
N ILE A 120 -2.85 -1.96 -3.51
CA ILE A 120 -3.88 -2.54 -2.65
C ILE A 120 -5.18 -2.88 -3.41
N ALA A 121 -5.45 -2.21 -4.53
CA ALA A 121 -6.60 -2.44 -5.40
C ALA A 121 -6.60 -3.83 -6.03
N GLN A 122 -5.42 -4.45 -6.19
CA GLN A 122 -5.30 -5.80 -6.72
C GLN A 122 -5.79 -6.84 -5.70
N TRP A 123 -5.66 -6.55 -4.41
CA TRP A 123 -5.80 -7.55 -3.34
C TRP A 123 -7.04 -7.37 -2.45
N PHE A 124 -7.62 -6.17 -2.39
CA PHE A 124 -8.72 -5.86 -1.47
C PHE A 124 -9.96 -5.31 -2.17
N ALA A 125 -11.11 -5.40 -1.47
CA ALA A 125 -12.38 -4.91 -1.99
C ALA A 125 -12.34 -3.40 -2.32
N PRO A 126 -13.00 -2.94 -3.41
CA PRO A 126 -13.00 -1.53 -3.82
C PRO A 126 -13.46 -0.54 -2.74
N ARG A 127 -14.29 -0.98 -1.79
CA ARG A 127 -14.69 -0.13 -0.66
C ARG A 127 -13.57 0.05 0.36
N ALA A 128 -12.82 -1.01 0.67
CA ALA A 128 -11.66 -0.94 1.55
C ALA A 128 -10.54 -0.12 0.90
N VAL A 129 -10.28 -0.37 -0.39
CA VAL A 129 -9.29 0.35 -1.20
C VAL A 129 -9.55 1.85 -1.18
N ARG A 130 -10.78 2.29 -1.45
CA ARG A 130 -11.14 3.72 -1.39
C ARG A 130 -10.88 4.36 -0.02
N ALA A 131 -11.23 3.66 1.06
CA ALA A 131 -10.98 4.15 2.42
C ALA A 131 -9.47 4.25 2.74
N LEU A 132 -8.69 3.26 2.30
CA LEU A 132 -7.24 3.24 2.48
C LEU A 132 -6.52 4.29 1.62
N GLN A 133 -6.91 4.44 0.36
CA GLN A 133 -6.37 5.47 -0.54
C GLN A 133 -6.68 6.89 -0.05
N ALA A 134 -7.89 7.13 0.49
CA ALA A 134 -8.24 8.40 1.12
C ALA A 134 -7.37 8.71 2.35
N TYR A 135 -6.81 7.68 2.99
CA TYR A 135 -5.84 7.78 4.08
C TYR A 135 -4.38 7.80 3.60
N GLY A 136 -4.15 7.87 2.28
CA GLY A 136 -2.82 7.91 1.66
C GLY A 136 -2.10 6.56 1.62
N ILE A 137 -2.82 5.44 1.77
CA ILE A 137 -2.28 4.08 1.68
C ILE A 137 -2.62 3.52 0.30
N THR A 138 -1.58 3.25 -0.50
CA THR A 138 -1.75 2.81 -1.89
C THR A 138 -1.12 1.45 -2.17
N THR A 139 -0.13 1.05 -1.37
CA THR A 139 0.60 -0.21 -1.54
C THR A 139 0.45 -1.13 -0.34
N LEU A 140 0.74 -2.43 -0.54
CA LEU A 140 0.83 -3.39 0.58
C LEU A 140 1.91 -2.97 1.60
N ALA A 141 3.02 -2.36 1.16
CA ALA A 141 4.04 -1.77 2.02
C ALA A 141 3.47 -0.63 2.90
N ASP A 142 2.80 0.36 2.31
CA ASP A 142 2.17 1.45 3.06
C ASP A 142 1.25 0.92 4.16
N LEU A 143 0.47 -0.11 3.83
CA LEU A 143 -0.49 -0.72 4.73
C LEU A 143 0.18 -1.46 5.91
N THR A 144 1.36 -2.07 5.69
CA THR A 144 2.15 -2.68 6.77
C THR A 144 2.89 -1.67 7.64
N VAL A 145 3.37 -0.57 7.04
CA VAL A 145 4.24 0.40 7.71
C VAL A 145 3.43 1.40 8.52
N ARG A 146 2.34 1.93 7.93
CA ARG A 146 1.59 3.06 8.50
C ARG A 146 0.49 2.64 9.46
N ILE A 147 0.06 1.38 9.42
CA ILE A 147 -0.99 0.86 10.28
C ILE A 147 -0.41 -0.11 11.30
N PRO A 148 -0.16 0.34 12.55
CA PRO A 148 0.07 -0.59 13.64
C PRO A 148 -1.21 -1.38 13.88
N ARG A 149 -1.23 -2.67 13.49
CA ARG A 149 -2.39 -3.59 13.57
C ARG A 149 -2.74 -4.01 15.00
N ARG A 150 -2.98 -3.03 15.86
CA ARG A 150 -3.50 -3.20 17.23
C ARG A 150 -5.01 -3.43 17.18
N ARG A 151 -5.63 -3.85 18.29
CA ARG A 151 -7.10 -4.03 18.37
C ARG A 151 -7.80 -2.78 17.85
N GLN A 152 -8.73 -2.96 16.91
CA GLN A 152 -9.59 -1.90 16.36
C GLN A 152 -8.87 -0.77 15.60
N TRP A 153 -7.70 -1.04 15.00
CA TRP A 153 -6.97 -0.04 14.20
C TRP A 153 -7.81 0.60 13.09
N TRP A 154 -8.79 -0.12 12.53
CA TRP A 154 -9.66 0.41 11.47
C TRP A 154 -10.50 1.61 11.90
N LYS A 155 -10.65 1.87 13.21
CA LYS A 155 -11.30 3.09 13.71
C LYS A 155 -10.55 4.37 13.34
N VAL A 156 -9.23 4.30 13.12
CA VAL A 156 -8.43 5.47 12.71
C VAL A 156 -8.50 5.74 11.21
N VAL A 157 -9.04 4.81 10.41
CA VAL A 157 -9.22 4.96 8.97
C VAL A 157 -10.71 5.22 8.67
N PRO A 158 -11.11 6.47 8.39
CA PRO A 158 -12.49 6.79 8.08
C PRO A 158 -13.03 5.94 6.92
N GLY A 159 -14.19 5.31 7.12
CA GLY A 159 -14.85 4.50 6.10
C GLY A 159 -14.41 3.03 6.03
N LEU A 160 -13.41 2.62 6.83
CA LEU A 160 -12.98 1.22 6.93
C LEU A 160 -13.76 0.47 8.04
N GLY A 161 -14.61 -0.47 7.64
CA GLY A 161 -15.38 -1.29 8.57
C GLY A 161 -14.60 -2.47 9.14
N ALA A 162 -15.04 -3.00 10.29
CA ALA A 162 -14.42 -4.13 10.98
C ALA A 162 -14.27 -5.38 10.10
N ALA A 163 -15.26 -5.69 9.25
CA ALA A 163 -15.19 -6.85 8.36
C ALA A 163 -14.06 -6.74 7.32
N ASN A 164 -13.86 -5.55 6.73
CA ASN A 164 -12.76 -5.31 5.80
C ASN A 164 -11.41 -5.34 6.52
N ALA A 165 -11.36 -4.83 7.75
CA ALA A 165 -10.15 -4.86 8.56
C ALA A 165 -9.74 -6.30 8.91
N GLN A 166 -10.70 -7.15 9.28
CA GLN A 166 -10.48 -8.58 9.51
C GLN A 166 -10.02 -9.31 8.24
N ALA A 167 -10.59 -8.97 7.08
CA ALA A 167 -10.14 -9.54 5.80
C ALA A 167 -8.69 -9.16 5.48
N ILE A 168 -8.31 -7.90 5.75
CA ILE A 168 -6.92 -7.44 5.63
C ILE A 168 -6.01 -8.20 6.60
N GLU A 169 -6.41 -8.32 7.88
CA GLU A 169 -5.63 -9.08 8.88
C GLU A 169 -5.43 -10.54 8.47
N ALA A 170 -6.48 -11.21 8.00
CA ALA A 170 -6.42 -12.58 7.51
C ALA A 170 -5.48 -12.72 6.30
N PHE A 171 -5.50 -11.76 5.38
CA PHE A 171 -4.59 -11.75 4.23
C PHE A 171 -3.12 -11.74 4.67
N PHE A 172 -2.73 -10.83 5.58
CA PHE A 172 -1.34 -10.79 6.02
C PHE A 172 -0.94 -11.92 6.97
N ALA A 173 -1.90 -12.53 7.68
CA ALA A 173 -1.64 -13.76 8.43
C ALA A 173 -1.28 -14.93 7.49
N ALA A 174 -1.86 -14.96 6.27
CA ALA A 174 -1.52 -15.93 5.24
C ALA A 174 -0.15 -15.65 4.57
N TRP A 175 0.36 -14.41 4.67
CA TRP A 175 1.63 -13.99 4.07
C TRP A 175 2.60 -13.34 5.09
N PRO A 176 3.12 -14.08 6.09
CA PRO A 176 4.02 -13.53 7.10
C PRO A 176 5.30 -12.90 6.50
N ALA A 177 5.85 -13.51 5.45
CA ALA A 177 7.05 -13.05 4.77
C ALA A 177 6.92 -11.64 4.18
N LEU A 178 5.70 -11.22 3.80
CA LEU A 178 5.44 -9.89 3.26
C LEU A 178 5.54 -8.82 4.36
N THR A 179 5.05 -9.14 5.57
CA THR A 179 5.17 -8.27 6.73
C THR A 179 6.63 -8.10 7.14
N GLU A 180 7.43 -9.17 7.07
CA GLU A 180 8.86 -9.12 7.39
C GLU A 180 9.66 -8.31 6.37
N LYS A 181 9.39 -8.48 5.07
CA LYS A 181 10.00 -7.67 4.00
C LYS A 181 9.70 -6.18 4.17
N ALA A 182 8.46 -5.81 4.52
CA ALA A 182 8.12 -4.42 4.78
C ALA A 182 8.79 -3.86 6.04
N ARG A 183 8.90 -4.68 7.11
CA ARG A 183 9.67 -4.30 8.31
C ARG A 183 11.14 -4.06 7.98
N ALA A 184 11.74 -4.92 7.16
CA ALA A 184 13.11 -4.75 6.68
C ALA A 184 13.29 -3.45 5.88
N LEU A 185 12.30 -3.05 5.06
CA LEU A 185 12.31 -1.74 4.39
C LEU A 185 12.26 -0.55 5.36
N ILE A 186 11.53 -0.63 6.46
CA ILE A 186 11.53 0.44 7.49
C ILE A 186 12.92 0.57 8.12
N VAL A 187 13.57 -0.57 8.40
CA VAL A 187 14.93 -0.58 8.94
C VAL A 187 15.92 0.01 7.92
N ALA A 188 15.82 -0.38 6.65
CA ALA A 188 16.68 0.14 5.59
C ALA A 188 16.44 1.63 5.26
N SER A 189 15.18 2.10 5.28
CA SER A 189 14.84 3.51 5.04
C SER A 189 15.28 4.43 6.19
N ARG A 190 15.21 3.96 7.45
CA ARG A 190 15.83 4.65 8.59
C ARG A 190 17.35 4.77 8.48
N GLN A 191 17.99 3.95 7.63
CA GLN A 191 19.43 3.94 7.42
C GLN A 191 19.89 4.84 6.25
N SER A 192 19.02 5.65 5.65
CA SER A 192 19.44 6.72 4.72
C SER A 192 19.31 8.11 5.39
N PRO A 193 20.27 8.51 6.26
CA PRO A 193 20.18 9.73 7.06
C PRO A 193 20.55 11.02 6.30
N ILE A 194 21.00 10.93 5.05
CA ILE A 194 21.54 12.08 4.32
C ILE A 194 20.71 12.29 3.05
N VAL A 195 19.84 13.29 3.10
CA VAL A 195 19.17 13.84 1.92
C VAL A 195 19.88 15.13 1.48
N PRO A 196 19.90 15.46 0.17
CA PRO A 196 20.35 16.77 -0.27
C PRO A 196 19.57 17.87 0.44
N TRP A 197 20.22 19.01 0.67
CA TRP A 197 19.62 20.17 1.32
C TRP A 197 18.27 20.48 0.68
N GLU A 198 18.21 20.56 -0.65
CA GLU A 198 17.03 20.92 -1.44
C GLU A 198 15.81 20.00 -1.22
N SER A 199 16.02 18.82 -0.63
CA SER A 199 14.99 17.82 -0.36
C SER A 199 14.73 17.59 1.13
N ILE A 200 15.32 18.40 2.01
CA ILE A 200 15.10 18.29 3.46
C ILE A 200 13.69 18.75 3.81
N SER A 201 12.97 17.92 4.57
CA SER A 201 11.69 18.28 5.17
C SER A 201 11.87 18.31 6.68
N LEU A 202 11.74 19.49 7.27
CA LEU A 202 11.87 19.69 8.70
C LEU A 202 10.50 19.56 9.39
N PRO A 203 10.43 19.00 10.61
CA PRO A 203 9.23 19.06 11.44
C PRO A 203 8.84 20.52 11.76
N ASN A 204 7.54 20.79 11.86
CA ASN A 204 7.00 22.15 12.09
C ASN A 204 7.52 22.79 13.38
N GLU A 205 7.95 22.00 14.37
CA GLU A 205 8.49 22.52 15.64
C GLU A 205 9.82 23.25 15.47
N VAL A 206 10.55 22.96 14.38
CA VAL A 206 11.92 23.45 14.14
C VAL A 206 12.13 24.04 12.74
N ASP A 207 11.10 24.06 11.89
CA ASP A 207 11.15 24.67 10.56
C ASP A 207 11.10 26.21 10.60
N GLY A 208 10.62 26.74 11.74
CA GLY A 208 10.55 28.16 12.03
C GLY A 208 9.30 28.86 11.55
N SER A 209 8.26 28.17 11.08
CA SER A 209 7.00 28.82 10.70
C SER A 209 6.42 29.67 11.84
N GLU A 210 6.55 29.17 13.07
CA GLU A 210 6.14 29.83 14.32
C GLU A 210 7.33 30.39 15.13
N GLY A 211 8.41 30.80 14.43
CA GLY A 211 9.63 31.28 15.07
C GLY A 211 9.43 32.49 15.99
N THR A 212 10.08 32.52 17.16
CA THR A 212 9.89 33.55 18.19
C THR A 212 10.21 34.97 17.69
N PHE A 213 11.16 35.10 16.76
CA PHE A 213 11.58 36.37 16.18
C PHE A 213 11.21 36.46 14.69
N ARG A 214 10.27 35.64 14.20
CA ARG A 214 9.75 35.78 12.84
C ARG A 214 8.88 37.04 12.76
N ALA A 215 9.13 37.86 11.75
CA ALA A 215 8.30 39.02 11.48
C ALA A 215 6.87 38.60 11.04
N PRO A 216 5.83 39.39 11.37
CA PRO A 216 4.49 39.13 10.87
C PRO A 216 4.45 39.06 9.33
N PRO A 217 3.65 38.17 8.71
CA PRO A 217 3.63 38.00 7.25
C PRO A 217 3.38 39.31 6.48
N ALA A 218 2.56 40.20 7.04
CA ALA A 218 2.23 41.49 6.42
C ALA A 218 3.43 42.45 6.28
N THR A 219 4.52 42.23 7.02
CA THR A 219 5.74 43.05 6.96
C THR A 219 6.89 42.33 6.26
N CYS A 220 6.68 41.09 5.82
CA CYS A 220 7.69 40.31 5.09
C CYS A 220 7.75 40.77 3.63
N THR A 221 8.96 40.93 3.10
CA THR A 221 9.20 41.18 1.67
C THR A 221 9.41 39.90 0.88
N LEU A 222 9.47 38.75 1.54
CA LEU A 222 9.59 37.42 0.95
C LEU A 222 8.31 36.64 1.24
N ASP A 223 7.83 35.87 0.25
CA ASP A 223 6.69 34.95 0.41
C ASP A 223 7.03 33.68 1.21
N ALA A 224 8.23 33.61 1.79
CA ALA A 224 8.72 32.46 2.55
C ALA A 224 7.95 32.28 3.86
N THR A 225 7.37 31.09 4.06
CA THR A 225 6.55 30.78 5.24
C THR A 225 7.34 30.11 6.37
N ASN A 226 8.58 29.71 6.13
CA ASN A 226 9.48 29.14 7.16
C ASN A 226 10.96 29.52 6.91
N ASP A 227 11.86 29.12 7.82
CA ASP A 227 13.27 29.53 7.77
C ASP A 227 14.00 28.96 6.57
N TYR A 228 13.65 27.72 6.26
CA TYR A 228 14.25 26.98 5.17
C TYR A 228 13.97 27.64 3.81
N GLN A 229 12.70 27.98 3.56
CA GLN A 229 12.30 28.73 2.36
C GLN A 229 12.94 30.11 2.31
N ALA A 230 13.03 30.81 3.45
CA ALA A 230 13.64 32.15 3.49
C ALA A 230 15.12 32.11 3.08
N VAL A 231 15.88 31.12 3.57
CA VAL A 231 17.27 30.90 3.19
C VAL A 231 17.39 30.48 1.72
N GLN A 232 16.52 29.62 1.21
CA GLN A 232 16.53 29.24 -0.21
C GLN A 232 16.27 30.45 -1.12
N THR A 233 15.27 31.26 -0.81
CA THR A 233 14.95 32.48 -1.56
C THR A 233 16.11 33.46 -1.52
N TRP A 234 16.75 33.65 -0.35
CA TRP A 234 17.94 34.49 -0.23
C TRP A 234 19.13 33.96 -1.05
N LEU A 235 19.40 32.65 -1.01
CA LEU A 235 20.46 32.03 -1.80
C LEU A 235 20.21 32.10 -3.31
N ALA A 236 18.96 32.16 -3.75
CA ALA A 236 18.60 32.32 -5.16
C ALA A 236 18.92 33.72 -5.72
N LEU A 237 19.09 34.73 -4.85
CA LEU A 237 19.48 36.09 -5.24
C LEU A 237 20.97 36.21 -5.59
N LEU A 238 21.79 35.20 -5.26
CA LEU A 238 23.24 35.22 -5.48
C LEU A 238 23.57 34.79 -6.91
N GLU A 239 24.18 35.68 -7.69
CA GLU A 239 24.51 35.43 -9.10
C GLU A 239 25.68 34.44 -9.29
N SER A 240 26.62 34.38 -8.34
CA SER A 240 27.80 33.51 -8.42
C SER A 240 27.51 32.12 -7.85
N PRO A 241 27.61 31.04 -8.67
CA PRO A 241 27.42 29.68 -8.18
C PRO A 241 28.42 29.28 -7.09
N ALA A 242 29.64 29.82 -7.13
CA ALA A 242 30.66 29.53 -6.11
C ALA A 242 30.34 30.19 -4.76
N THR A 243 29.85 31.43 -4.79
CA THR A 243 29.39 32.15 -3.59
C THR A 243 28.15 31.47 -3.02
N GLN A 244 27.20 31.10 -3.88
CA GLN A 244 25.98 30.40 -3.48
C GLN A 244 26.30 29.08 -2.77
N ARG A 245 27.22 28.25 -3.29
CA ARG A 245 27.63 26.99 -2.64
C ARG A 245 28.26 27.23 -1.27
N THR A 246 29.11 28.25 -1.14
CA THR A 246 29.75 28.59 0.14
C THR A 246 28.70 29.05 1.15
N TYR A 247 27.81 29.95 0.76
CA TYR A 247 26.78 30.49 1.66
C TYR A 247 25.76 29.43 2.04
N ARG A 248 25.40 28.56 1.10
CA ARG A 248 24.56 27.40 1.37
C ARG A 248 25.17 26.50 2.43
N LYS A 249 26.45 26.13 2.28
CA LYS A 249 27.17 25.30 3.26
C LYS A 249 27.18 25.92 4.67
N GLU A 250 27.33 27.24 4.77
CA GLU A 250 27.34 27.92 6.06
C GLU A 250 25.93 28.03 6.67
N ALA A 251 24.91 28.32 5.86
CA ALA A 251 23.52 28.36 6.29
C ALA A 251 23.01 26.97 6.73
N GLU A 252 23.33 25.93 5.96
CA GLU A 252 23.10 24.52 6.29
C GLU A 252 23.67 24.18 7.66
N ARG A 253 24.93 24.51 7.92
CA ARG A 253 25.60 24.22 9.19
C ARG A 253 24.89 24.91 10.35
N LEU A 254 24.53 26.18 10.20
CA LEU A 254 23.86 26.93 11.26
C LEU A 254 22.48 26.35 11.56
N ILE A 255 21.68 26.06 10.54
CA ILE A 255 20.34 25.49 10.70
C ILE A 255 20.43 24.11 11.35
N LEU A 256 21.32 23.23 10.87
CA LEU A 256 21.52 21.91 11.48
C LEU A 256 21.96 22.04 12.94
N TRP A 257 22.89 22.95 13.24
CA TRP A 257 23.34 23.17 14.62
C TRP A 257 22.21 23.67 15.52
N ALA A 258 21.41 24.63 15.05
CA ALA A 258 20.26 25.15 15.79
C ALA A 258 19.26 24.03 16.13
N ILE A 259 18.97 23.16 15.17
CA ILE A 259 18.01 22.07 15.35
C ILE A 259 18.58 20.99 16.27
N VAL A 260 19.82 20.54 16.03
CA VAL A 260 20.38 19.37 16.70
C VAL A 260 20.91 19.69 18.10
N GLU A 261 21.55 20.83 18.29
CA GLU A 261 22.14 21.21 19.59
C GLU A 261 21.19 22.06 20.45
N ARG A 262 20.30 22.84 19.83
CA ARG A 262 19.37 23.73 20.56
C ARG A 262 17.90 23.31 20.48
N GLY A 263 17.52 22.45 19.54
CA GLY A 263 16.11 22.10 19.32
C GLY A 263 15.27 23.29 18.87
N ARG A 264 15.89 24.27 18.19
CA ARG A 264 15.28 25.55 17.83
C ARG A 264 15.36 25.81 16.33
N ALA A 265 14.36 26.51 15.83
CA ALA A 265 14.39 27.10 14.51
C ALA A 265 15.39 28.26 14.43
N LEU A 266 15.84 28.61 13.21
CA LEU A 266 16.76 29.72 12.96
C LEU A 266 16.18 31.06 13.41
N SER A 267 14.89 31.28 13.14
CA SER A 267 14.10 32.45 13.55
C SER A 267 13.78 32.51 15.04
N SER A 268 14.27 31.55 15.83
CA SER A 268 14.14 31.54 17.31
C SER A 268 15.49 31.63 18.03
N LEU A 269 16.60 31.84 17.31
CA LEU A 269 17.92 31.96 17.91
C LEU A 269 18.08 33.29 18.66
N THR A 270 18.59 33.23 19.88
CA THR A 270 18.90 34.41 20.69
C THR A 270 20.38 34.81 20.56
N THR A 271 20.76 35.92 21.20
CA THR A 271 22.15 36.35 21.30
C THR A 271 23.04 35.30 21.97
N GLU A 272 22.53 34.61 23.00
CA GLU A 272 23.20 33.52 23.70
C GLU A 272 23.46 32.33 22.75
N ASP A 273 22.49 32.03 21.88
CA ASP A 273 22.65 30.99 20.85
C ASP A 273 23.74 31.39 19.84
N ALA A 274 23.82 32.66 19.45
CA ALA A 274 24.89 33.14 18.56
C ALA A 274 26.29 33.04 19.19
N ILE A 275 26.42 33.34 20.49
CA ILE A 275 27.68 33.15 21.24
C ILE A 275 28.05 31.66 21.26
N ALA A 276 27.08 30.78 21.53
CA ALA A 276 27.30 29.35 21.55
C ALA A 276 27.67 28.78 20.17
N TYR A 277 27.05 29.27 19.09
CA TYR A 277 27.40 28.87 17.74
C TYR A 277 28.83 29.27 17.39
N ARG A 278 29.28 30.47 17.78
CA ARG A 278 30.68 30.90 17.61
C ARG A 278 31.66 30.00 18.38
N ALA A 279 31.30 29.59 19.59
CA ALA A 279 32.12 28.64 20.36
C ALA A 279 32.16 27.26 19.67
N PHE A 280 31.02 26.78 19.17
CA PHE A 280 30.91 25.55 18.40
C PHE A 280 31.77 25.58 17.13
N LEU A 281 31.80 26.69 16.39
CA LEU A 281 32.64 26.81 15.18
C LEU A 281 34.14 26.66 15.49
N ARG A 282 34.60 27.06 16.68
CA ARG A 282 35.99 26.88 17.12
C ARG A 282 36.25 25.45 17.56
N HIS A 283 35.31 24.85 18.27
CA HIS A 283 35.41 23.50 18.83
C HIS A 283 34.10 22.70 18.65
N PRO A 284 33.88 22.10 17.47
CA PRO A 284 32.66 21.34 17.20
C PRO A 284 32.59 20.11 18.10
N SER A 285 31.60 20.05 18.99
CA SER A 285 31.37 18.96 19.93
C SER A 285 29.92 18.51 19.88
N PRO A 286 29.62 17.19 19.92
CA PRO A 286 30.56 16.08 19.90
C PRO A 286 31.20 15.87 18.52
N ARG A 287 32.53 15.67 18.46
CA ARG A 287 33.29 15.61 17.19
C ARG A 287 32.77 14.54 16.22
N GLY A 288 32.41 13.36 16.72
CA GLY A 288 31.92 12.25 15.88
C GLY A 288 30.57 12.52 15.19
N ARG A 289 29.83 13.55 15.61
CA ARG A 289 28.58 13.98 14.98
C ARG A 289 28.79 15.08 13.94
N TRP A 290 29.69 16.01 14.23
CA TRP A 290 29.84 17.26 13.46
C TRP A 290 31.03 17.27 12.51
N VAL A 291 32.00 16.40 12.71
CA VAL A 291 33.23 16.34 11.91
C VAL A 291 33.22 15.05 11.09
N GLY A 292 32.96 15.18 9.79
CA GLY A 292 33.05 14.07 8.85
C GLY A 292 34.49 13.58 8.65
N PRO A 293 34.67 12.36 8.13
CA PRO A 293 35.99 11.81 7.86
C PRO A 293 36.76 12.69 6.87
N VAL A 294 38.07 12.84 7.07
CA VAL A 294 38.94 13.60 6.17
C VAL A 294 38.91 12.94 4.79
N ARG A 295 38.41 13.67 3.78
CA ARG A 295 38.46 13.22 2.38
C ARG A 295 39.65 13.87 1.68
N PRO A 296 40.50 13.09 0.96
CA PRO A 296 41.55 13.66 0.14
C PRO A 296 40.94 14.53 -0.96
N ARG A 297 41.58 15.66 -1.27
CA ARG A 297 41.16 16.54 -2.37
C ARG A 297 41.60 15.89 -3.67
N SER A 298 40.66 15.36 -4.44
CA SER A 298 40.82 14.98 -5.85
C SER A 298 40.64 16.20 -6.75
#